data_AF-A0A1C3TMQ0-F1
#
_entry.id   AF-A0A1C3TMQ0-F1
#
_cell.length_a   1.000
_cell.length_b   1.000
_cell.length_c   1.000
_cell.angle_alpha   90.00
_cell.angle_beta   90.00
_cell.angle_gamma   90.00
#
_symmetry.space_group_name_H-M   'P 1'
#
loop_
_entity.id
_entity.type
_entity.pdbx_description
1 polymer ?
#
loop_
_entity_poly.entity_id
_entity_poly.type
_entity_poly.pdbx_seq_one_letter_code
_entity_poly.pdbx_strand_id
1 'polypeptide(L)'
;MFDLTEVKFVKRVVVGSDNPTQMQTPEQIEAARALLNRCLSDTPKGAIIGTEKNFAVLQVGEHQVVMQWLCYHVGFPRRPAWLKDE
;
A
#
# COMPACT_ATOMS: atom_id res chain seq x y z
N MET A 1 9.89 -14.58 -15.07
CA MET A 1 9.18 -13.34 -15.48
C MET A 1 7.78 -13.46 -14.92
N PHE A 2 7.29 -12.45 -14.19
CA PHE A 2 5.93 -12.47 -13.64
C PHE A 2 4.95 -12.17 -14.77
N ASP A 3 4.03 -13.09 -15.04
CA ASP A 3 3.06 -12.94 -16.12
C ASP A 3 1.85 -12.14 -15.63
N LEU A 4 1.64 -10.96 -16.22
CA LEU A 4 0.51 -10.10 -15.86
C LEU A 4 -0.83 -10.69 -16.30
N THR A 5 -0.86 -11.63 -17.24
CA THR A 5 -2.10 -12.29 -17.68
C THR A 5 -2.73 -13.16 -16.60
N GLU A 6 -1.94 -13.59 -15.61
CA GLU A 6 -2.44 -14.35 -14.46
C GLU A 6 -3.07 -13.44 -13.40
N VAL A 7 -2.82 -12.12 -13.41
CA VAL A 7 -3.32 -11.20 -12.38
C VAL A 7 -4.80 -10.94 -12.58
N LYS A 8 -5.61 -11.42 -11.62
CA LYS A 8 -7.08 -11.20 -11.60
C LYS A 8 -7.52 -10.27 -10.49
N PHE A 9 -6.63 -9.96 -9.56
CA PHE A 9 -6.90 -9.10 -8.42
C PHE A 9 -5.66 -8.27 -8.07
N VAL A 10 -5.85 -6.99 -7.78
CA VAL A 10 -4.78 -6.09 -7.36
C VAL A 10 -5.16 -5.46 -6.02
N LYS A 11 -4.32 -5.64 -5.00
CA LYS A 11 -4.42 -4.88 -3.75
C LYS A 11 -3.42 -3.73 -3.78
N ARG A 12 -3.91 -2.52 -3.54
CA ARG A 12 -3.09 -1.35 -3.23
C ARG A 12 -2.79 -1.33 -1.74
N VAL A 13 -1.51 -1.21 -1.38
CA VAL A 13 -1.05 -1.04 0.00
C VAL A 13 -0.24 0.25 0.08
N VAL A 14 -0.75 1.21 0.84
CA VAL A 14 -0.09 2.49 1.09
C VAL A 14 0.71 2.39 2.39
N VAL A 15 2.01 2.68 2.33
CA VAL A 15 2.89 2.73 3.49
C VAL A 15 3.41 4.14 3.64
N GLY A 16 3.01 4.83 4.71
CA GLY A 16 3.29 6.25 4.96
C GLY A 16 2.02 7.10 4.93
N SER A 17 2.17 8.41 5.14
CA SER A 17 1.02 9.32 5.25
C SER A 17 0.64 9.89 3.88
N ASP A 18 -0.54 9.53 3.38
CA ASP A 18 -1.13 10.00 2.11
C ASP A 18 -2.31 10.97 2.31
N ASN A 19 -2.68 11.26 3.56
CA ASN A 19 -3.69 12.26 3.92
C ASN A 19 -3.09 13.43 4.75
N PRO A 20 -3.18 14.69 4.27
CA PRO A 20 -2.62 15.86 4.97
C PRO A 20 -3.37 16.23 6.27
N THR A 21 -4.64 15.87 6.39
CA THR A 21 -5.44 16.18 7.58
C THR A 21 -5.35 15.08 8.63
N GLN A 22 -4.76 13.93 8.27
CA GLN A 22 -4.64 12.77 9.15
C GLN A 22 -3.32 12.04 8.87
N MET A 23 -2.27 12.48 9.55
CA MET A 23 -0.98 11.79 9.51
C MET A 23 -1.13 10.41 10.14
N GLN A 24 -0.60 9.39 9.47
CA GLN A 24 -0.60 8.03 10.01
C GLN A 24 0.32 7.95 11.22
N THR A 25 -0.12 7.22 12.25
CA THR A 25 0.73 6.90 13.40
C THR A 25 1.77 5.82 13.02
N PRO A 26 2.87 5.70 13.77
CA PRO A 26 3.84 4.62 13.55
C PRO A 26 3.20 3.23 13.54
N GLU A 27 2.20 2.99 14.38
CA GLU A 27 1.48 1.71 14.47
C GLU A 27 0.66 1.43 13.21
N GLN A 28 0.03 2.47 12.62
CA GLN A 28 -0.72 2.33 11.37
C GLN A 28 0.22 2.05 10.19
N ILE A 29 1.38 2.72 10.16
CA ILE A 29 2.41 2.48 9.13
C ILE A 29 2.93 1.04 9.24
N GLU A 30 3.18 0.56 10.46
CA GLU A 30 3.65 -0.81 10.67
C GLU A 30 2.57 -1.85 10.34
N ALA A 31 1.29 -1.55 10.61
CA ALA A 31 0.18 -2.40 10.19
C ALA A 31 0.07 -2.50 8.65
N ALA A 32 0.24 -1.39 7.94
CA ALA A 32 0.28 -1.38 6.48
C ALA A 32 1.48 -2.16 5.92
N ARG A 33 2.65 -2.04 6.56
CA ARG A 33 3.84 -2.82 6.23
C ARG A 33 3.63 -4.31 6.49
N ALA A 34 3.01 -4.67 7.61
CA ALA A 34 2.67 -6.06 7.93
C ALA A 34 1.71 -6.65 6.90
N LEU A 35 0.71 -5.87 6.45
CA LEU A 35 -0.17 -6.26 5.36
C LEU A 35 0.59 -6.49 4.05
N LEU A 36 1.49 -5.57 3.67
CA LEU A 36 2.34 -5.75 2.48
C LEU A 36 3.18 -7.02 2.57
N ASN A 37 3.82 -7.27 3.71
CA ASN A 37 4.61 -8.48 3.91
C ASN A 37 3.73 -9.73 3.76
N ARG A 38 2.55 -9.71 4.36
CA ARG A 38 1.57 -10.80 4.25
C ARG A 38 1.15 -11.05 2.80
N CYS A 39 0.91 -10.00 2.03
CA CYS A 39 0.61 -10.09 0.60
C CYS A 39 1.71 -10.82 -0.19
N LEU A 40 2.97 -10.72 0.25
CA LEU A 40 4.14 -11.27 -0.44
C LEU A 40 4.61 -12.61 0.15
N SER A 41 4.12 -13.02 1.33
CA SER A 41 4.49 -14.27 2.00
C SER A 41 3.40 -15.33 1.98
N ASP A 42 2.14 -14.94 2.19
CA ASP A 42 1.04 -15.87 2.41
C ASP A 42 0.43 -16.36 1.09
N THR A 43 -0.33 -17.45 1.14
CA THR A 43 -1.02 -18.01 -0.04
C THR A 43 -2.41 -17.39 -0.23
N PRO A 44 -2.80 -17.02 -1.47
CA PRO A 44 -1.99 -17.00 -2.69
C PRO A 44 -0.90 -15.93 -2.62
N LYS A 45 0.33 -16.29 -3.05
CA LYS A 45 1.48 -15.38 -3.01
C LYS A 45 1.31 -14.30 -4.07
N GLY A 46 1.25 -13.05 -3.63
CA GLY A 46 1.21 -11.90 -4.53
C GLY A 46 2.60 -11.54 -5.05
N ALA A 47 2.62 -10.70 -6.07
CA ALA A 47 3.84 -10.06 -6.55
C ALA A 47 3.64 -8.55 -6.71
N ILE A 48 4.69 -7.77 -6.45
CA ILE A 48 4.68 -6.34 -6.72
C ILE A 48 4.68 -6.16 -8.24
N ILE A 49 3.60 -5.57 -8.76
CA ILE A 49 3.44 -5.26 -10.19
C ILE A 49 3.64 -3.77 -10.47
N GLY A 50 3.68 -2.94 -9.43
CA GLY A 50 3.91 -1.50 -9.53
C GLY A 50 4.28 -0.91 -8.19
N THR A 51 5.12 0.12 -8.20
CA THR A 51 5.48 0.89 -7.01
C THR A 51 5.46 2.36 -7.36
N GLU A 52 4.69 3.14 -6.61
CA GLU A 52 4.66 4.59 -6.70
C GLU A 52 5.42 5.17 -5.52
N LYS A 53 6.34 6.10 -5.80
CA LYS A 53 7.05 6.86 -4.79
C LYS A 53 6.45 8.25 -4.75
N ASN A 54 5.72 8.56 -3.69
CA ASN A 54 4.96 9.78 -3.59
C ASN A 54 5.54 10.69 -2.50
N PHE A 55 5.45 11.99 -2.77
CA PHE A 55 5.85 13.04 -1.88
C PHE A 55 4.97 14.26 -2.14
N ALA A 56 4.54 14.92 -1.09
CA ALA A 56 3.77 16.16 -1.18
C ALA A 56 4.18 17.12 -0.08
N VAL A 57 4.22 18.41 -0.42
CA VAL A 57 4.32 19.51 0.55
C VAL A 57 3.06 20.32 0.42
N LEU A 58 2.28 20.40 1.49
CA LEU A 58 0.98 21.05 1.50
C LEU A 58 0.97 22.13 2.57
N GLN A 59 0.37 23.27 2.24
CA GLN A 59 0.08 24.33 3.20
C GLN A 59 -1.32 24.09 3.76
N VAL A 60 -1.40 23.89 5.08
CA VAL A 60 -2.64 23.68 5.82
C VAL A 60 -2.76 24.80 6.84
N GLY A 61 -3.46 25.88 6.46
CA GLY A 61 -3.45 27.13 7.23
C GLY A 61 -2.07 27.78 7.21
N GLU A 62 -1.51 28.06 8.39
CA GLU A 62 -0.15 28.59 8.57
C GLU A 62 0.91 27.49 8.74
N HIS A 63 0.51 26.22 8.66
CA HIS A 63 1.42 25.08 8.83
C HIS A 63 1.79 24.48 7.48
N GLN A 64 3.07 24.13 7.36
CA GLN A 64 3.56 23.31 6.26
C GLN A 64 3.58 21.83 6.70
N VAL A 65 2.85 21.00 5.98
CA VAL A 65 2.83 19.55 6.18
C VAL A 65 3.61 18.88 5.06
N VAL A 66 4.57 18.04 5.44
CA VAL A 66 5.36 17.24 4.52
C VAL A 66 4.90 15.80 4.62
N MET A 67 4.56 15.22 3.48
CA MET A 67 4.04 13.87 3.37
C MET A 67 4.91 13.05 2.43
N GLN A 68 5.14 11.81 2.83
CA GLN A 68 5.87 10.83 2.03
C GLN A 68 5.24 9.46 2.23
N TRP A 69 5.00 8.77 1.12
CA TRP A 69 4.45 7.42 1.15
C TRP A 69 4.84 6.63 -0.09
N LEU A 70 4.75 5.31 0.03
CA LEU A 70 4.89 4.36 -1.06
C LEU A 70 3.55 3.68 -1.31
N CYS A 71 3.10 3.63 -2.57
CA CYS A 71 1.96 2.81 -2.94
C CYS A 71 2.43 1.56 -3.68
N TYR A 72 2.27 0.41 -3.04
CA TYR A 72 2.57 -0.89 -3.63
C TYR A 72 1.32 -1.48 -4.26
N HIS A 73 1.42 -1.85 -5.53
CA HIS A 73 0.39 -2.58 -6.25
C HIS A 73 0.79 -4.05 -6.24
N VAL A 74 0.07 -4.86 -5.46
CA VAL A 74 0.31 -6.30 -5.35
C VAL A 74 -0.73 -7.04 -6.18
N GLY A 75 -0.28 -7.69 -7.24
CA GLY A 75 -1.09 -8.54 -8.10
C GLY A 75 -1.20 -9.96 -7.57
N PHE A 76 -2.40 -10.54 -7.69
CA PHE A 76 -2.70 -11.92 -7.30
C PHE A 76 -3.46 -12.67 -8.40
N PRO A 77 -3.29 -14.00 -8.52
CA PRO A 77 -4.06 -14.82 -9.45
C PRO A 77 -5.53 -14.99 -9.05
N ARG A 78 -5.82 -14.77 -7.77
CA ARG A 78 -7.16 -14.73 -7.18
C ARG A 78 -7.11 -13.92 -5.90
N ARG A 79 -8.24 -13.39 -5.46
CA ARG A 79 -8.32 -12.68 -4.17
C ARG A 79 -7.91 -13.59 -3.00
N PRO A 80 -7.01 -13.16 -2.10
CA PRO A 80 -6.70 -13.91 -0.88
C PRO A 80 -7.91 -14.00 0.06
N ALA A 81 -8.20 -15.17 0.61
CA ALA A 81 -9.35 -15.38 1.49
C ALA A 81 -9.25 -14.63 2.83
N TRP A 82 -8.03 -14.37 3.30
CA TRP A 82 -7.76 -13.59 4.50
C TRP A 82 -7.88 -12.08 4.29
N LEU A 83 -7.94 -11.63 3.03
CA LEU A 83 -8.09 -10.22 2.68
C LEU A 83 -9.59 -9.87 2.73
N LYS A 84 -10.07 -9.58 3.94
CA LYS A 84 -11.43 -9.08 4.17
C LYS A 84 -11.64 -7.78 3.39
N ASP A 85 -12.86 -7.55 2.92
CA ASP A 85 -13.26 -6.23 2.43
C ASP A 85 -13.19 -5.24 3.61
N GLU A 86 -12.52 -4.12 3.38
CA GLU A 86 -12.69 -2.90 4.17
C GLU A 86 -13.79 -2.06 3.52
#